data_AF-A0A952SMY1-F1
#
_entry.id   AF-A0A952SMY1-F1
#
_cell.length_a   1.000
_cell.length_b   1.000
_cell.length_c   1.000
_cell.angle_alpha   90.00
_cell.angle_beta   90.00
_cell.angle_gamma   90.00
#
_symmetry.space_group_name_H-M   'P 1'
#
loop_
_entity.id
_entity.type
_entity.pdbx_description
1 polymer ?
#
loop_
_entity_poly.entity_id
_entity_poly.type
_entity_poly.pdbx_seq_one_letter_code
_entity_poly.pdbx_strand_id
1 'polypeptide(L)'
;MGEVFNFGPSDFSVPAGTEDPDGCFKEVLHRTHAVLKPRGFRKTGQNFYRTKGQSTQVANFQRSQWRLSREHPISFTINVRLMLPGLSAPAGTERPQFSRCDLDLRIGRLDPEHARDIWWDLGNRSDVEVVWKDVEHRISRDVLPVFDSATTIEGLAQIARNHRQYVFVETRKWFSQRGIEV
;
A
#
# COMPACT_ATOMS: atom_id res chain seq x y z
N MET A 1 41.79 23.81 -26.58
CA MET A 1 42.36 22.87 -25.60
C MET A 1 41.25 22.55 -24.61
N GLY A 2 40.71 21.33 -24.68
CA GLY A 2 39.64 20.88 -23.80
C GLY A 2 40.23 20.15 -22.60
N GLU A 3 39.76 20.48 -21.40
CA GLU A 3 40.05 19.70 -20.20
C GLU A 3 39.03 18.58 -20.06
N VAL A 4 39.56 17.36 -19.95
CA VAL A 4 38.80 16.12 -19.81
C VAL A 4 38.68 15.83 -18.31
N PHE A 5 37.47 15.91 -17.76
CA PHE A 5 37.19 15.44 -16.41
C PHE A 5 37.16 13.92 -16.40
N ASN A 6 38.15 13.32 -15.74
CA ASN A 6 38.28 11.89 -15.58
C ASN A 6 37.39 11.43 -14.41
N PHE A 7 36.24 10.84 -14.70
CA PHE A 7 35.43 10.15 -13.70
C PHE A 7 35.94 8.72 -13.55
N GLY A 8 36.75 8.49 -12.51
CA GLY A 8 37.09 7.14 -12.06
C GLY A 8 35.86 6.38 -11.54
N PRO A 9 35.91 5.03 -11.48
CA PRO A 9 34.79 4.23 -11.02
C PRO A 9 34.48 4.59 -9.56
N SER A 10 33.24 5.00 -9.30
CA SER A 10 32.75 5.28 -7.97
C SER A 10 32.68 3.99 -7.16
N ASP A 11 33.74 3.69 -6.42
CA ASP A 11 33.70 2.79 -5.28
C ASP A 11 32.78 3.39 -4.22
N PHE A 12 31.49 3.04 -4.28
CA PHE A 12 30.57 3.23 -3.17
C PHE A 12 30.78 2.13 -2.14
N SER A 13 31.92 2.15 -1.46
CA SER A 13 32.10 1.45 -0.19
C SER A 13 31.32 2.24 0.87
N VAL A 14 30.04 1.92 1.03
CA VAL A 14 29.22 2.46 2.12
C VAL A 14 29.74 1.87 3.45
N PRO A 15 30.16 2.70 4.42
CA PRO A 15 30.71 2.20 5.69
C PRO A 15 29.69 1.37 6.45
N ALA A 16 30.16 0.33 7.16
CA ALA A 16 29.35 -0.36 8.15
C ALA A 16 28.96 0.64 9.26
N GLY A 17 27.66 0.95 9.35
CA GLY A 17 27.10 1.88 10.33
C GLY A 17 26.30 3.05 9.77
N THR A 18 26.06 3.15 8.45
CA THR A 18 25.20 4.21 7.92
C THR A 18 23.72 3.87 8.06
N GLU A 19 23.00 4.71 8.80
CA GLU A 19 21.55 4.83 8.78
C GLU A 19 21.09 5.07 7.34
N ASP A 20 20.58 4.03 6.68
CA ASP A 20 19.93 4.14 5.35
C ASP A 20 18.44 3.81 5.45
N PRO A 21 17.62 4.67 6.08
CA PRO A 21 16.16 4.50 6.14
C PRO A 21 15.52 4.27 4.78
N ASP A 22 15.95 5.03 3.75
CA ASP A 22 15.38 4.96 2.40
C ASP A 22 15.69 3.62 1.72
N GLY A 23 16.90 3.07 1.89
CA GLY A 23 17.24 1.71 1.46
C GLY A 23 16.48 0.63 2.21
N CYS A 24 16.31 0.79 3.53
CA CYS A 24 15.50 -0.11 4.36
C CYS A 24 14.04 -0.16 3.89
N PHE A 25 13.45 1.01 3.58
CA PHE A 25 12.10 1.09 3.05
C PHE A 25 11.99 0.46 1.65
N LYS A 26 12.97 0.67 0.78
CA LYS A 26 13.02 0.00 -0.55
C LYS A 26 13.09 -1.52 -0.41
N GLU A 27 13.84 -2.03 0.56
CA GLU A 27 13.94 -3.47 0.84
C GLU A 27 12.58 -4.05 1.27
N VAL A 28 11.86 -3.38 2.18
CA VAL A 28 10.48 -3.77 2.54
C VAL A 28 9.59 -3.83 1.29
N LEU A 29 9.63 -2.80 0.44
CA LEU A 29 8.87 -2.79 -0.82
C LEU A 29 9.32 -3.87 -1.82
N HIS A 30 10.57 -4.33 -1.76
CA HIS A 30 11.07 -5.41 -2.61
C HIS A 30 10.53 -6.76 -2.13
N ARG A 31 10.59 -7.02 -0.82
CA ARG A 31 10.06 -8.24 -0.21
C ARG A 31 8.54 -8.34 -0.35
N THR A 32 7.81 -7.25 -0.15
CA THR A 32 6.37 -7.19 -0.43
C THR A 32 6.07 -7.57 -1.88
N HIS A 33 6.87 -7.10 -2.84
CA HIS A 33 6.68 -7.45 -4.24
C HIS A 33 6.83 -8.95 -4.48
N ALA A 34 7.85 -9.58 -3.87
CA ALA A 34 8.07 -11.01 -4.00
C ALA A 34 6.86 -11.82 -3.47
N VAL A 35 6.23 -11.39 -2.36
CA VAL A 35 5.04 -12.04 -1.80
C VAL A 35 3.78 -11.79 -2.65
N LEU A 36 3.58 -10.58 -3.15
CA LEU A 36 2.35 -10.20 -3.85
C LEU A 36 2.35 -10.55 -5.35
N LYS A 37 3.51 -10.61 -6.00
CA LYS A 37 3.62 -10.89 -7.45
C LYS A 37 2.98 -12.24 -7.84
N PRO A 38 3.20 -13.37 -7.14
CA PRO A 38 2.52 -14.63 -7.43
C PRO A 38 0.99 -14.57 -7.32
N ARG A 39 0.46 -13.57 -6.60
CA ARG A 39 -0.98 -13.35 -6.40
C ARG A 39 -1.59 -12.39 -7.43
N GLY A 40 -0.85 -12.07 -8.49
CA GLY A 40 -1.27 -11.24 -9.61
C GLY A 40 -1.08 -9.73 -9.40
N PHE A 41 -0.40 -9.31 -8.34
CA PHE A 41 -0.13 -7.88 -8.12
C PHE A 41 1.02 -7.38 -9.01
N ARG A 42 0.80 -6.20 -9.58
CA ARG A 42 1.83 -5.37 -10.21
C ARG A 42 2.29 -4.31 -9.22
N LYS A 43 3.54 -3.84 -9.37
CA LYS A 43 4.11 -2.78 -8.53
C LYS A 43 4.34 -1.50 -9.33
N THR A 44 4.04 -0.35 -8.74
CA THR A 44 4.43 0.97 -9.27
C THR A 44 4.75 1.90 -8.10
N GLY A 45 6.03 2.19 -7.90
CA GLY A 45 6.51 2.97 -6.76
C GLY A 45 6.17 2.27 -5.44
N GLN A 46 5.36 2.93 -4.61
CA GLN A 46 4.86 2.44 -3.32
C GLN A 46 3.50 1.72 -3.42
N ASN A 47 2.96 1.55 -4.64
CA ASN A 47 1.67 0.91 -4.87
C ASN A 47 1.84 -0.52 -5.36
N PHE A 48 1.11 -1.45 -4.75
CA PHE A 48 0.91 -2.80 -5.21
C PHE A 48 -0.55 -2.96 -5.59
N TYR A 49 -0.83 -3.29 -6.84
CA TYR A 49 -2.20 -3.33 -7.33
C TYR A 49 -2.50 -4.52 -8.24
N ARG A 50 -3.75 -4.97 -8.21
CA ARG A 50 -4.31 -5.92 -9.18
C ARG A 50 -5.76 -5.58 -9.45
N THR A 51 -6.28 -6.02 -10.58
CA THR A 51 -7.72 -6.07 -10.84
C THR A 51 -8.14 -7.53 -10.77
N LYS A 52 -9.13 -7.85 -9.93
CA LYS A 52 -9.64 -9.21 -9.75
C LYS A 52 -11.14 -9.15 -9.48
N GLY A 53 -11.93 -9.83 -10.32
CA GLY A 53 -13.39 -9.76 -10.26
C GLY A 53 -13.88 -8.34 -10.48
N GLN A 54 -14.72 -7.85 -9.57
CA GLN A 54 -15.37 -6.54 -9.62
C GLN A 54 -14.59 -5.45 -8.88
N SER A 55 -13.28 -5.56 -8.64
CA SER A 55 -12.54 -4.45 -8.05
C SER A 55 -11.09 -4.35 -8.52
N THR A 56 -10.58 -3.13 -8.51
CA THR A 56 -9.14 -2.88 -8.48
C THR A 56 -8.71 -2.65 -7.04
N GLN A 57 -7.71 -3.41 -6.63
CA GLN A 57 -7.26 -3.54 -5.24
C GLN A 57 -5.86 -2.96 -5.16
N VAL A 58 -5.62 -2.07 -4.19
CA VAL A 58 -4.33 -1.39 -4.06
C VAL A 58 -3.87 -1.40 -2.61
N ALA A 59 -2.69 -1.96 -2.36
CA ALA A 59 -1.95 -1.73 -1.12
C ALA A 59 -0.91 -0.64 -1.39
N ASN A 60 -1.05 0.52 -0.73
CA ASN A 60 -0.16 1.66 -0.87
C ASN A 60 0.65 1.86 0.41
N PHE A 61 1.98 1.80 0.31
CA PHE A 61 2.90 1.99 1.43
C PHE A 61 3.16 3.49 1.62
N GLN A 62 2.30 4.16 2.38
CA GLN A 62 2.36 5.60 2.59
C GLN A 62 3.44 5.95 3.60
N ARG A 63 4.47 6.68 3.16
CA ARG A 63 5.43 7.34 4.06
C ARG A 63 4.77 8.48 4.84
N SER A 64 5.21 8.67 6.07
CA SER A 64 4.92 9.89 6.82
C SER A 64 5.54 11.09 6.10
N GLN A 65 4.81 12.20 6.08
CA GLN A 65 5.31 13.48 5.58
C GLN A 65 6.14 14.23 6.65
N TRP A 66 6.05 13.80 7.91
CA TRP A 66 6.65 14.48 9.06
C TRP A 66 8.07 14.02 9.33
N ARG A 67 8.91 14.02 8.30
CA ARG A 67 10.32 13.63 8.42
C ARG A 67 11.22 14.85 8.50
N LEU A 68 11.97 14.97 9.60
CA LEU A 68 12.80 16.13 9.91
C LEU A 68 14.09 16.22 9.07
N SER A 69 14.71 15.09 8.73
CA SER A 69 15.95 15.04 7.93
C SER A 69 16.12 13.69 7.23
N ARG A 70 17.14 13.56 6.37
CA ARG A 70 17.47 12.32 5.66
C ARG A 70 18.09 11.21 6.51
N GLU A 71 18.41 11.50 7.76
CA GLU A 71 18.99 10.54 8.71
C GLU A 71 17.90 9.98 9.66
N HIS A 72 16.81 10.74 9.87
CA HIS A 72 15.70 10.26 10.70
C HIS A 72 15.01 9.01 10.13
N PRO A 73 14.46 8.14 11.00
CA PRO A 73 13.69 6.97 10.57
C PRO A 73 12.59 7.32 9.56
N ILE A 74 12.35 6.39 8.63
CA ILE A 74 11.15 6.44 7.80
C ILE A 74 10.03 5.79 8.59
N SER A 75 9.06 6.60 8.98
CA SER A 75 7.75 6.11 9.41
C SER A 75 6.87 5.85 8.19
N PHE A 76 6.20 4.72 8.13
CA PHE A 76 5.20 4.44 7.09
C PHE A 76 4.02 3.63 7.62
N THR A 77 2.92 3.66 6.88
CA THR A 77 1.75 2.82 7.06
C THR A 77 1.35 2.19 5.73
N ILE A 78 0.35 1.30 5.73
CA ILE A 78 -0.19 0.69 4.52
C ILE A 78 -1.65 1.11 4.40
N ASN A 79 -1.98 1.78 3.30
CA ASN A 79 -3.36 2.03 2.90
C ASN A 79 -3.86 0.87 2.03
N VAL A 80 -5.08 0.43 2.28
CA VAL A 80 -5.79 -0.67 1.65
C VAL A 80 -6.98 -0.05 0.94
N ARG A 81 -6.87 0.02 -0.38
CA ARG A 81 -7.78 0.76 -1.22
C ARG A 81 -8.50 -0.14 -2.18
N LEU A 82 -9.78 0.16 -2.38
CA LEU A 82 -10.64 -0.52 -3.34
C LEU A 82 -11.20 0.51 -4.31
N MET A 83 -11.15 0.18 -5.60
CA MET A 83 -11.78 0.94 -6.67
C MET A 83 -12.83 0.05 -7.33
N LEU A 84 -14.06 0.55 -7.35
CA LEU A 84 -15.25 -0.08 -7.90
C LEU A 84 -15.38 0.24 -9.40
N PRO A 85 -15.78 -0.75 -10.21
CA PRO A 85 -16.08 -0.59 -11.63
C PRO A 85 -17.14 0.47 -11.88
N GLY A 86 -16.84 1.38 -12.81
CA GLY A 86 -17.78 2.42 -13.23
C GLY A 86 -17.95 3.57 -12.23
N LEU A 87 -17.23 3.57 -11.10
CA LEU A 87 -17.13 4.73 -10.21
C LEU A 87 -15.74 5.37 -10.33
N SER A 88 -14.74 4.87 -9.61
CA SER A 88 -13.36 5.36 -9.72
C SER A 88 -12.51 4.65 -10.76
N ALA A 89 -12.95 3.47 -11.24
CA ALA A 89 -12.29 2.72 -12.31
C ALA A 89 -13.18 2.65 -13.56
N PRO A 90 -12.98 3.54 -14.56
CA PRO A 90 -13.62 3.42 -15.86
C PRO A 90 -13.27 2.08 -16.51
N ALA A 91 -14.23 1.47 -17.21
CA ALA A 91 -14.02 0.21 -17.93
C ALA A 91 -12.84 0.34 -18.90
N GLY A 92 -11.92 -0.63 -18.90
CA GLY A 92 -10.75 -0.66 -19.78
C GLY A 92 -9.51 0.09 -19.29
N THR A 93 -9.51 0.65 -18.06
CA THR A 93 -8.32 1.32 -17.53
C THR A 93 -7.29 0.29 -17.02
N GLU A 94 -6.17 0.12 -17.72
CA GLU A 94 -5.11 -0.84 -17.32
C GLU A 94 -4.30 -0.41 -16.09
N ARG A 95 -4.26 0.91 -15.80
CA ARG A 95 -3.52 1.48 -14.68
C ARG A 95 -4.43 2.36 -13.81
N PRO A 96 -4.71 1.98 -12.56
CA PRO A 96 -5.55 2.78 -11.68
C PRO A 96 -4.97 4.16 -11.41
N GLN A 97 -5.84 5.17 -11.41
CA GLN A 97 -5.51 6.48 -10.85
C GLN A 97 -5.60 6.36 -9.32
N PHE A 98 -4.46 6.16 -8.66
CA PHE A 98 -4.39 5.94 -7.21
C PHE A 98 -4.91 7.10 -6.35
N SER A 99 -5.20 8.26 -6.95
CA SER A 99 -5.83 9.43 -6.32
C SER A 99 -7.35 9.32 -6.20
N ARG A 100 -7.98 8.37 -6.90
CA ARG A 100 -9.43 8.11 -6.84
C ARG A 100 -9.66 6.70 -6.36
N CYS A 101 -10.03 6.54 -5.09
CA CYS A 101 -10.42 5.25 -4.52
C CYS A 101 -11.77 5.41 -3.85
N ASP A 102 -12.56 4.35 -3.89
CA ASP A 102 -13.95 4.36 -3.40
C ASP A 102 -14.03 3.96 -1.93
N LEU A 103 -13.00 3.23 -1.48
CA LEU A 103 -12.73 2.94 -0.09
C LEU A 103 -11.21 3.05 0.13
N ASP A 104 -10.81 3.73 1.21
CA ASP A 104 -9.41 3.90 1.61
C ASP A 104 -9.28 3.68 3.14
N LEU A 105 -8.64 2.57 3.52
CA LEU A 105 -8.45 2.15 4.90
C LEU A 105 -6.98 2.03 5.22
N ARG A 106 -6.53 2.58 6.36
CA ARG A 106 -5.24 2.16 6.90
C ARG A 106 -5.33 0.74 7.42
N ILE A 107 -4.28 -0.05 7.19
CA ILE A 107 -4.19 -1.48 7.53
C ILE A 107 -4.59 -1.79 8.97
N GLY A 108 -4.26 -0.90 9.91
CA GLY A 108 -4.63 -1.07 11.31
C GLY A 108 -6.13 -0.91 11.62
N ARG A 109 -6.93 -0.49 10.63
CA ARG A 109 -8.40 -0.42 10.71
C ARG A 109 -9.09 -1.66 10.12
N LEU A 110 -8.34 -2.60 9.56
CA LEU A 110 -8.90 -3.86 9.05
C LEU A 110 -9.28 -4.85 10.15
N ASP A 111 -8.71 -4.69 11.35
CA ASP A 111 -9.07 -5.46 12.54
C ASP A 111 -10.19 -4.72 13.28
N PRO A 112 -11.46 -5.20 13.23
CA PRO A 112 -12.58 -4.50 13.86
C PRO A 112 -12.56 -4.58 15.39
N GLU A 113 -11.91 -5.59 15.97
CA GLU A 113 -11.87 -5.80 17.42
C GLU A 113 -10.73 -4.99 18.07
N HIS A 114 -9.65 -4.76 17.32
CA HIS A 114 -8.45 -4.08 17.81
C HIS A 114 -7.98 -2.93 16.91
N ALA A 115 -8.95 -2.21 16.31
CA ALA A 115 -8.69 -1.12 15.37
C ALA A 115 -7.77 -0.04 15.96
N ARG A 116 -6.53 0.02 15.51
CA ARG A 116 -5.53 1.03 15.92
C ARG A 116 -4.78 1.57 14.72
N ASP A 117 -4.29 2.79 14.78
CA ASP A 117 -3.42 3.29 13.71
C ASP A 117 -2.05 2.64 13.84
N ILE A 118 -1.58 2.01 12.77
CA ILE A 118 -0.32 1.25 12.77
C ILE A 118 0.68 1.95 11.86
N TRP A 119 1.83 2.23 12.46
CA TRP A 119 2.98 2.82 11.79
C TRP A 119 4.22 2.00 12.15
N TRP A 120 5.08 1.81 11.17
CA TRP A 120 6.40 1.21 11.35
C TRP A 120 7.46 2.25 11.13
N ASP A 121 8.52 2.17 11.92
CA ASP A 121 9.71 3.00 11.78
C ASP A 121 10.87 2.14 11.26
N LEU A 122 11.60 2.69 10.29
CA LEU A 122 12.81 2.11 9.73
C LEU A 122 13.94 3.14 9.89
N GLY A 123 14.80 2.96 10.90
CA GLY A 123 15.99 3.77 11.11
C GLY A 123 17.25 3.12 10.53
N ASN A 124 17.35 1.80 10.64
CA ASN A 124 18.54 1.05 10.25
C ASN A 124 18.20 -0.35 9.71
N ARG A 125 19.22 -1.08 9.25
CA ARG A 125 19.05 -2.40 8.65
C ARG A 125 18.52 -3.48 9.61
N SER A 126 18.80 -3.36 10.91
CA SER A 126 18.30 -4.34 11.89
C SER A 126 16.78 -4.23 12.08
N ASP A 127 16.19 -3.05 11.84
CA ASP A 127 14.74 -2.85 11.90
C ASP A 127 14.01 -3.60 10.78
N VAL A 128 14.66 -3.76 9.61
CA VAL A 128 14.03 -4.31 8.40
C VAL A 128 13.43 -5.69 8.65
N GLU A 129 14.15 -6.57 9.33
CA GLU A 129 13.68 -7.94 9.53
C GLU A 129 12.46 -8.00 10.46
N VAL A 130 12.47 -7.20 11.52
CA VAL A 130 11.36 -7.12 12.48
C VAL A 130 10.12 -6.51 11.83
N VAL A 131 10.30 -5.37 11.15
CA VAL A 131 9.23 -4.68 10.42
C VAL A 131 8.68 -5.54 9.30
N TRP A 132 9.54 -6.21 8.53
CA TRP A 132 9.12 -7.08 7.44
C TRP A 132 8.23 -8.22 7.93
N LYS A 133 8.59 -8.90 9.03
CA LYS A 133 7.78 -10.01 9.57
C LYS A 133 6.38 -9.55 9.96
N ASP A 134 6.23 -8.40 10.62
CA ASP A 134 4.91 -7.87 10.98
C ASP A 134 4.13 -7.42 9.73
N VAL A 135 4.79 -6.77 8.76
CA VAL A 135 4.18 -6.38 7.48
C VAL A 135 3.70 -7.61 6.70
N GLU A 136 4.52 -8.65 6.56
CA GLU A 136 4.17 -9.89 5.86
C GLU A 136 3.00 -10.60 6.53
N HIS A 137 3.05 -10.70 7.87
CA HIS A 137 1.98 -11.29 8.65
C HIS A 137 0.65 -10.56 8.45
N ARG A 138 0.65 -9.22 8.53
CA ARG A 138 -0.57 -8.42 8.35
C ARG A 138 -1.07 -8.39 6.92
N ILE A 139 -0.18 -8.39 5.93
CA ILE A 139 -0.59 -8.54 4.53
C ILE A 139 -1.32 -9.86 4.36
N SER A 140 -0.78 -10.94 4.92
CA SER A 140 -1.34 -12.28 4.79
C SER A 140 -2.64 -12.46 5.57
N ARG A 141 -2.70 -11.95 6.80
CA ARG A 141 -3.82 -12.12 7.73
C ARG A 141 -4.96 -11.11 7.51
N ASP A 142 -4.63 -9.86 7.20
CA ASP A 142 -5.60 -8.76 7.20
C ASP A 142 -5.91 -8.28 5.78
N VAL A 143 -4.88 -7.99 4.98
CA VAL A 143 -5.05 -7.31 3.68
C VAL A 143 -5.56 -8.27 2.60
N LEU A 144 -4.93 -9.44 2.45
CA LEU A 144 -5.29 -10.38 1.40
C LEU A 144 -6.73 -10.91 1.53
N PRO A 145 -7.23 -11.27 2.73
CA PRO A 145 -8.63 -11.69 2.88
C PRO A 145 -9.64 -10.60 2.49
N VAL A 146 -9.37 -9.33 2.83
CA VAL A 146 -10.20 -8.19 2.40
C VAL A 146 -10.18 -8.05 0.88
N PHE A 147 -9.02 -8.20 0.26
CA PHE A 147 -8.89 -8.16 -1.20
C PHE A 147 -9.57 -9.34 -1.90
N ASP A 148 -9.51 -10.55 -1.35
CA ASP A 148 -10.16 -11.69 -1.96
C ASP A 148 -11.69 -11.66 -1.79
N SER A 149 -12.21 -11.10 -0.69
CA SER A 149 -13.66 -10.86 -0.52
C SER A 149 -14.17 -9.71 -1.39
N ALA A 150 -13.35 -8.70 -1.66
CA ALA A 150 -13.70 -7.56 -2.53
C ALA A 150 -13.82 -7.89 -4.03
N THR A 151 -13.90 -9.17 -4.42
CA THR A 151 -13.99 -9.59 -5.83
C THR A 151 -15.42 -9.60 -6.38
N THR A 152 -16.44 -9.45 -5.52
CA THR A 152 -17.86 -9.39 -5.88
C THR A 152 -18.51 -8.12 -5.31
N ILE A 153 -19.68 -7.74 -5.84
CA ILE A 153 -20.42 -6.58 -5.34
C ILE A 153 -20.89 -6.81 -3.90
N GLU A 154 -21.29 -8.04 -3.57
CA GLU A 154 -21.74 -8.42 -2.23
C GLU A 154 -20.60 -8.31 -1.22
N GLY A 155 -19.40 -8.79 -1.57
CA GLY A 155 -18.24 -8.69 -0.72
C GLY A 155 -17.78 -7.23 -0.53
N LEU A 156 -17.78 -6.45 -1.62
CA LEU A 156 -17.53 -5.00 -1.54
C LEU A 156 -18.54 -4.29 -0.63
N ALA A 157 -19.83 -4.63 -0.74
CA ALA A 157 -20.87 -4.07 0.11
C ALA A 157 -20.67 -4.45 1.59
N GLN A 158 -20.27 -5.69 1.86
CA GLN A 158 -20.00 -6.14 3.23
C GLN A 158 -18.81 -5.38 3.85
N ILE A 159 -17.72 -5.20 3.10
CA ILE A 159 -16.58 -4.40 3.53
C ILE A 159 -17.02 -2.96 3.78
N ALA A 160 -17.82 -2.38 2.87
CA ALA A 160 -18.34 -1.03 3.03
C ALA A 160 -19.19 -0.88 4.31
N ARG A 161 -20.06 -1.85 4.64
CA ARG A 161 -20.83 -1.85 5.90
C ARG A 161 -19.94 -1.90 7.13
N ASN A 162 -18.98 -2.83 7.13
CA ASN A 162 -18.08 -3.03 8.27
C ASN A 162 -17.19 -1.79 8.53
N HIS A 163 -16.94 -1.00 7.50
CA HIS A 163 -16.03 0.13 7.53
C HIS A 163 -16.70 1.44 7.08
N ARG A 164 -18.00 1.59 7.34
CA ARG A 164 -18.85 2.63 6.76
C ARG A 164 -18.31 4.05 6.92
N GLN A 165 -17.65 4.34 8.04
CA GLN A 165 -17.03 5.64 8.33
C GLN A 165 -15.87 6.01 7.39
N TYR A 166 -15.34 5.04 6.64
CA TYR A 166 -14.23 5.21 5.70
C TYR A 166 -14.66 5.08 4.23
N VAL A 167 -15.97 4.96 3.99
CA VAL A 167 -16.55 4.87 2.65
C VAL A 167 -16.95 6.27 2.19
N PHE A 168 -16.48 6.67 1.01
CA PHE A 168 -16.84 7.97 0.44
C PHE A 168 -18.35 8.09 0.19
N VAL A 169 -18.89 9.31 0.25
CA VAL A 169 -20.33 9.57 0.08
C VAL A 169 -20.83 9.06 -1.28
N GLU A 170 -20.04 9.25 -2.32
CA GLU A 170 -20.29 8.85 -3.70
C GLU A 170 -20.37 7.32 -3.81
N THR A 171 -19.52 6.62 -3.07
CA THR A 171 -19.50 5.15 -3.04
C THR A 171 -20.76 4.61 -2.35
N ARG A 172 -21.18 5.23 -1.24
CA ARG A 172 -22.46 4.88 -0.59
C ARG A 172 -23.65 5.12 -1.51
N LYS A 173 -23.70 6.26 -2.20
CA LYS A 173 -24.73 6.57 -3.21
C LYS A 173 -24.74 5.54 -4.35
N TRP A 174 -23.57 5.12 -4.82
CA TRP A 174 -23.42 4.12 -5.88
C TRP A 174 -24.03 2.76 -5.49
N PHE A 175 -23.86 2.34 -4.23
CA PHE A 175 -24.54 1.16 -3.69
C PHE A 175 -26.04 1.37 -3.55
N SER A 176 -26.49 2.52 -3.02
CA SER A 176 -27.92 2.81 -2.85
C SER A 176 -28.69 2.83 -4.17
N GLN A 177 -28.09 3.34 -5.26
CA GLN A 177 -28.67 3.30 -6.61
C GLN A 177 -28.90 1.89 -7.14
N ARG A 178 -28.25 0.89 -6.54
CA ARG A 178 -28.38 -0.54 -6.86
C ARG A 178 -29.24 -1.29 -5.85
N GLY A 179 -29.93 -0.58 -4.95
CA GLY A 179 -30.74 -1.18 -3.89
C GLY A 179 -29.91 -1.86 -2.79
N ILE A 180 -28.63 -1.52 -2.66
CA ILE A 180 -27.73 -2.09 -1.66
C ILE A 180 -27.49 -1.05 -0.56
N GLU A 181 -27.87 -1.39 0.67
CA GLU A 181 -27.57 -0.57 1.84
C GLU A 181 -26.18 -0.87 2.38
N VAL A 182 -25.36 0.18 2.61
CA VAL A 182 -23.99 0.10 3.15
C VAL A 182 -23.68 1.19 4.17
#